data_AF-A0A2W6TAV6-F1
#
_entry.id   AF-A0A2W6TAV6-F1
#
_cell.length_a   1.000
_cell.length_b   1.000
_cell.length_c   1.000
_cell.angle_alpha   90.00
_cell.angle_beta   90.00
_cell.angle_gamma   90.00
#
_symmetry.space_group_name_H-M   'P 1'
#
loop_
_entity.id
_entity.type
_entity.pdbx_description
1 polymer ?
#
loop_
_entity_poly.entity_id
_entity_poly.type
_entity_poly.pdbx_seq_one_letter_code
_entity_poly.pdbx_strand_id
1 'polypeptide(L)'
;MSSPSHVADTPITHRDQLVQSIAAGEKPKSQWRIGTEHEKFGFRLDDLRPPTFEGERGINAVLDGLTRFGWEPVQENGNTIALLRDGASVTLEPAGQLELSGAALETIHQTCVETGSHLNEVAQVASELQLGFLGMGFQPKWARADMPWMPKGRYQIMKSYMPKVGSLGLDMMTRTCTTQVNL
;
A
#
# COMPACT_ATOMS: atom_id res chain seq x y z
N MET A 1 2.42 9.32 1.86
CA MET A 1 3.04 8.46 2.88
C MET A 1 2.06 8.21 4.02
N SER A 2 1.53 6.99 4.14
CA SER A 2 0.59 6.57 5.19
C SER A 2 1.32 6.21 6.51
N SER A 3 2.23 7.09 6.93
CA SER A 3 3.00 7.03 8.20
C SER A 3 2.32 7.88 9.28
N PRO A 4 2.70 7.75 10.58
CA PRO A 4 2.09 8.50 11.66
C PRO A 4 2.08 9.99 11.35
N SER A 5 0.91 10.62 11.52
CA SER A 5 0.72 12.04 11.29
C SER A 5 1.71 12.84 12.13
N HIS A 6 2.73 13.40 11.49
CA HIS A 6 3.40 14.58 12.01
C HIS A 6 2.34 15.69 12.02
N VAL A 7 1.70 15.89 13.18
CA VAL A 7 0.75 16.97 13.35
C VAL A 7 1.55 18.27 13.29
N ALA A 8 1.47 18.97 12.16
CA ALA A 8 1.99 20.31 12.07
C ALA A 8 1.07 21.23 12.88
N ASP A 9 1.58 21.80 13.97
CA ASP A 9 0.83 22.68 14.88
C ASP A 9 0.52 24.07 14.29
N THR A 10 0.79 24.31 13.00
CA THR A 10 0.56 25.61 12.36
C THR A 10 -0.92 25.77 12.01
N PRO A 11 -1.66 26.69 12.68
CA PRO A 11 -3.08 26.85 12.41
C PRO A 11 -3.32 27.40 11.01
N ILE A 12 -4.33 26.85 10.33
CA ILE A 12 -4.84 27.42 9.08
C ILE A 12 -5.73 28.61 9.44
N THR A 13 -5.30 29.81 9.07
CA THR A 13 -5.99 31.07 9.34
C THR A 13 -6.74 31.61 8.12
N HIS A 14 -6.33 31.24 6.90
CA HIS A 14 -6.95 31.71 5.66
C HIS A 14 -7.00 30.62 4.59
N ARG A 15 -8.03 30.68 3.72
CA ARG A 15 -8.21 29.77 2.58
C ARG A 15 -6.99 29.73 1.66
N ASP A 16 -6.30 30.85 1.50
CA ASP A 16 -5.16 30.95 0.58
C ASP A 16 -3.99 30.05 0.99
N GLN A 17 -3.85 29.73 2.27
CA GLN A 17 -2.83 28.76 2.72
C GLN A 17 -3.07 27.36 2.13
N LEU A 18 -4.33 26.96 1.98
CA LEU A 18 -4.69 25.69 1.36
C LEU A 18 -4.41 25.70 -0.15
N VAL A 19 -4.72 26.83 -0.80
CA VAL A 19 -4.46 27.01 -2.24
C VAL A 19 -2.95 27.01 -2.51
N GLN A 20 -2.18 27.74 -1.71
CA GLN A 20 -0.73 27.82 -1.83
C GLN A 20 -0.04 26.48 -1.57
N SER A 21 -0.56 25.67 -0.64
CA SER A 21 -0.05 24.32 -0.40
C SER A 21 -0.13 23.43 -1.65
N ILE A 22 -1.25 23.51 -2.39
CA ILE A 22 -1.40 22.80 -3.67
C ILE A 22 -0.49 23.41 -4.75
N ALA A 23 -0.47 24.75 -4.87
CA ALA A 23 0.34 25.45 -5.87
C ALA A 23 1.86 25.24 -5.67
N ALA A 24 2.33 24.99 -4.45
CA ALA A 24 3.72 24.64 -4.17
C ALA A 24 4.17 23.32 -4.81
N GLY A 25 3.22 22.49 -5.26
CA GLY A 25 3.47 21.29 -6.06
C GLY A 25 3.84 21.57 -7.52
N GLU A 26 3.67 22.80 -8.03
CA GLU A 26 4.02 23.15 -9.40
C GLU A 26 5.52 22.96 -9.68
N LYS A 27 5.84 22.25 -10.77
CA LYS A 27 7.22 21.98 -11.19
C LYS A 27 7.43 22.37 -12.65
N PRO A 28 8.58 22.95 -13.01
CA PRO A 28 8.94 23.12 -14.42
C PRO A 28 9.09 21.74 -15.08
N LYS A 29 8.90 21.69 -16.41
CA LYS A 29 8.93 20.43 -17.18
C LYS A 29 10.18 19.57 -16.95
N SER A 30 11.35 20.18 -16.72
CA SER A 30 12.60 19.46 -16.43
C SER A 30 12.59 18.70 -15.09
N GLN A 31 11.65 19.02 -14.19
CA GLN A 31 11.47 18.39 -12.89
C GLN A 31 10.25 17.46 -12.83
N TRP A 32 9.52 17.28 -13.94
CA TRP A 32 8.43 16.32 -13.99
C TRP A 32 8.97 14.90 -13.80
N ARG A 33 8.20 14.08 -13.09
CA ARG A 33 8.54 12.70 -12.75
C ARG A 33 7.30 11.82 -12.90
N ILE A 34 7.52 10.52 -12.87
CA ILE A 34 6.51 9.47 -12.94
C ILE A 34 6.63 8.67 -11.64
N GLY A 35 5.67 8.83 -10.74
CA GLY A 35 5.47 7.91 -9.62
C GLY A 35 4.46 6.84 -10.03
N THR A 36 4.69 5.58 -9.69
CA THR A 36 3.74 4.50 -10.02
C THR A 36 3.43 3.70 -8.78
N GLU A 37 2.14 3.49 -8.56
CA GLU A 37 1.63 2.73 -7.43
C GLU A 37 0.87 1.51 -7.95
N HIS A 38 1.02 0.36 -7.30
CA HIS A 38 0.21 -0.81 -7.63
C HIS A 38 -0.05 -1.68 -6.43
N GLU A 39 -1.26 -2.23 -6.38
CA GLU A 39 -1.74 -3.11 -5.33
C GLU A 39 -1.91 -4.55 -5.86
N LYS A 40 -1.76 -5.53 -4.97
CA LYS A 40 -1.89 -6.96 -5.31
C LYS A 40 -2.46 -7.74 -4.13
N PHE A 41 -3.28 -8.75 -4.41
CA PHE A 41 -3.87 -9.61 -3.40
C PHE A 41 -2.93 -10.75 -3.05
N GLY A 42 -2.51 -10.84 -1.79
CA GLY A 42 -1.88 -12.06 -1.26
C GLY A 42 -2.91 -13.19 -1.11
N PHE A 43 -2.49 -14.44 -1.32
CA PHE A 43 -3.30 -15.62 -1.05
C PHE A 43 -2.41 -16.82 -0.68
N ARG A 44 -2.93 -17.75 0.13
CA ARG A 44 -2.23 -19.01 0.44
C ARG A 44 -2.34 -20.00 -0.70
N LEU A 45 -1.27 -20.73 -1.00
CA LEU A 45 -1.26 -21.67 -2.13
C LEU A 45 -2.07 -22.95 -1.88
N ASP A 46 -2.31 -23.31 -0.61
CA ASP A 46 -3.02 -24.52 -0.21
C ASP A 46 -4.56 -24.38 -0.26
N ASP A 47 -5.10 -23.22 0.12
CA ASP A 47 -6.55 -23.01 0.22
C ASP A 47 -7.06 -21.72 -0.42
N LEU A 48 -6.16 -20.92 -1.01
CA LEU A 48 -6.42 -19.66 -1.69
C LEU A 48 -6.94 -18.54 -0.78
N ARG A 49 -6.98 -18.72 0.55
CA ARG A 49 -7.46 -17.66 1.45
C ARG A 49 -6.50 -16.47 1.50
N PRO A 50 -7.02 -15.24 1.67
CA PRO A 50 -6.18 -14.09 1.92
C PRO A 50 -5.43 -14.26 3.26
N PRO A 51 -4.12 -13.95 3.32
CA PRO A 51 -3.36 -14.02 4.56
C PRO A 51 -3.82 -12.95 5.55
N THR A 52 -3.85 -13.30 6.83
CA THR A 52 -4.04 -12.34 7.93
C THR A 52 -2.80 -11.45 8.11
N PHE A 53 -2.89 -10.43 8.96
CA PHE A 53 -1.71 -9.62 9.28
C PHE A 53 -0.65 -10.46 10.01
N GLU A 54 -1.04 -11.12 11.09
CA GLU A 54 -0.16 -11.96 11.92
C GLU A 54 -0.12 -13.41 11.44
N GLY A 55 0.82 -14.18 12.02
CA GLY A 55 1.01 -15.61 11.82
C GLY A 55 2.26 -15.91 10.98
N GLU A 56 2.69 -17.18 11.00
CA GLU A 56 3.88 -17.62 10.26
C GLU A 56 3.79 -17.36 8.74
N ARG A 57 2.56 -17.32 8.21
CA ARG A 57 2.24 -17.02 6.81
C ARG A 57 1.39 -15.74 6.68
N GLY A 58 1.57 -14.81 7.62
CA GLY A 58 0.93 -13.51 7.64
C GLY A 58 1.60 -12.51 6.70
N ILE A 59 0.94 -11.38 6.46
CA ILE A 59 1.50 -10.27 5.69
C ILE A 59 2.72 -9.65 6.42
N ASN A 60 2.74 -9.65 7.75
CA ASN A 60 3.91 -9.18 8.51
C ASN A 60 5.17 -9.97 8.16
N ALA A 61 5.07 -11.30 8.01
CA ALA A 61 6.19 -12.16 7.61
C ALA A 61 6.70 -11.84 6.20
N VAL A 62 5.82 -11.41 5.29
CA VAL A 62 6.23 -10.92 3.96
C VAL A 62 7.02 -9.62 4.10
N LEU A 63 6.53 -8.67 4.90
CA LEU A 63 7.24 -7.39 5.12
C LEU A 63 8.61 -7.60 5.77
N ASP A 64 8.66 -8.44 6.81
CA ASP A 64 9.91 -8.77 7.50
C ASP A 64 10.89 -9.48 6.56
N GLY A 65 10.40 -10.40 5.72
CA GLY A 65 11.22 -11.06 4.70
C GLY A 65 11.80 -10.11 3.65
N LEU A 66 11.06 -9.07 3.26
CA LEU A 66 11.53 -8.07 2.30
C LEU A 66 12.68 -7.21 2.84
N THR A 67 12.84 -7.08 4.16
CA THR A 67 13.94 -6.31 4.76
C THR A 67 15.32 -6.81 4.35
N ARG A 68 15.45 -8.10 3.98
CA ARG A 68 16.70 -8.70 3.48
C ARG A 68 17.19 -8.09 2.15
N PHE A 69 16.34 -7.36 1.44
CA PHE A 69 16.68 -6.64 0.21
C PHE A 69 16.99 -5.15 0.44
N GLY A 70 17.26 -4.75 1.68
CA GLY A 70 17.62 -3.37 2.03
C GLY A 70 16.41 -2.45 2.20
N TRP A 71 15.23 -3.00 2.42
CA TRP A 71 14.05 -2.24 2.81
C TRP A 71 14.11 -1.89 4.30
N GLU A 72 13.93 -0.62 4.64
CA GLU A 72 13.90 -0.12 6.02
C GLU A 72 12.49 -0.28 6.62
N PRO A 73 12.33 -0.99 7.75
CA PRO A 73 11.03 -1.22 8.34
C PRO A 73 10.49 0.01 9.08
N VAL A 74 9.21 0.32 8.86
CA VAL A 74 8.44 1.27 9.67
C VAL A 74 7.56 0.47 10.62
N GLN A 75 7.75 0.68 11.92
CA GLN A 75 7.08 -0.08 12.95
C GLN A 75 5.99 0.73 13.67
N GLU A 76 4.87 0.06 13.98
CA GLU A 76 3.83 0.56 14.86
C GLU A 76 3.52 -0.54 15.89
N ASN A 77 3.59 -0.20 17.18
CA ASN A 77 3.37 -1.15 18.29
C ASN A 77 4.21 -2.44 18.19
N GLY A 78 5.45 -2.33 17.70
CA GLY A 78 6.37 -3.46 17.56
C GLY A 78 6.17 -4.32 16.30
N ASN A 79 5.21 -3.97 15.44
CA ASN A 79 4.96 -4.67 14.19
C ASN A 79 5.42 -3.85 12.98
N THR A 80 6.08 -4.48 12.01
CA THR A 80 6.37 -3.86 10.70
C THR A 80 5.06 -3.64 9.95
N ILE A 81 4.73 -2.38 9.65
CA ILE A 81 3.48 -1.98 8.97
C ILE A 81 3.70 -1.37 7.59
N ALA A 82 4.93 -0.97 7.29
CA ALA A 82 5.36 -0.45 6.00
C ALA A 82 6.88 -0.62 5.87
N LEU A 83 7.38 -0.48 4.64
CA LEU A 83 8.81 -0.49 4.32
C LEU A 83 9.17 0.72 3.47
N LEU A 84 10.40 1.21 3.60
CA LEU A 84 10.95 2.33 2.84
C LEU A 84 12.25 1.94 2.14
N ARG A 85 12.45 2.40 0.89
CA ARG A 85 13.73 2.27 0.19
C ARG A 85 13.81 3.24 -0.97
N ASP A 86 14.87 4.04 -1.05
CA ASP A 86 15.22 4.88 -2.21
C ASP A 86 14.06 5.76 -2.75
N GLY A 87 13.22 6.28 -1.87
CA GLY A 87 12.06 7.10 -2.24
C GLY A 87 10.80 6.33 -2.61
N ALA A 88 10.84 5.00 -2.60
CA ALA A 88 9.68 4.12 -2.68
C ALA A 88 9.26 3.61 -1.30
N SER A 89 8.02 3.12 -1.21
CA SER A 89 7.49 2.49 -0.01
C SER A 89 6.62 1.27 -0.32
N VAL A 90 6.60 0.31 0.59
CA VAL A 90 5.63 -0.81 0.59
C VAL A 90 4.65 -0.59 1.73
N THR A 91 3.36 -0.58 1.43
CA THR A 91 2.28 -0.34 2.40
C THR A 91 1.15 -1.36 2.26
N LEU A 92 0.24 -1.34 3.24
CA LEU A 92 -0.91 -2.24 3.29
C LEU A 92 -2.23 -1.49 3.24
N GLU A 93 -3.09 -1.90 2.32
CA GLU A 93 -4.49 -1.49 2.23
C GLU A 93 -5.39 -2.23 3.23
N PRO A 94 -6.68 -1.86 3.41
CA PRO A 94 -7.49 -2.33 4.53
C PRO A 94 -7.58 -3.85 4.72
N ALA A 95 -7.51 -4.65 3.65
CA ALA A 95 -7.56 -6.11 3.71
C ALA A 95 -6.22 -6.78 3.39
N GLY A 96 -5.10 -6.05 3.49
CA GLY A 96 -3.76 -6.61 3.30
C GLY A 96 -3.34 -6.72 1.85
N GLN A 97 -4.00 -5.96 0.94
CA GLN A 97 -3.43 -5.76 -0.39
C GLN A 97 -2.06 -5.10 -0.24
N LEU A 98 -1.04 -5.69 -0.86
CA LEU A 98 0.34 -5.26 -0.74
C LEU A 98 0.64 -4.24 -1.83
N GLU A 99 0.80 -2.99 -1.42
CA GLU A 99 1.03 -1.86 -2.30
C GLU A 99 2.53 -1.57 -2.42
N LEU A 100 3.01 -1.31 -3.63
CA LEU A 100 4.22 -0.52 -3.84
C LEU A 100 3.79 0.88 -4.23
N SER A 101 4.24 1.89 -3.51
CA SER A 101 4.26 3.28 -3.96
C SER A 101 5.69 3.59 -4.40
N GLY A 102 5.92 3.62 -5.71
CA GLY A 102 7.24 3.74 -6.33
C GLY A 102 7.84 5.15 -6.23
N ALA A 103 9.14 5.24 -6.45
CA ALA A 103 9.86 6.50 -6.44
C ALA A 103 9.42 7.44 -7.57
N ALA A 104 9.76 8.73 -7.45
CA ALA A 104 9.53 9.72 -8.50
C ALA A 104 10.60 9.60 -9.59
N LEU A 105 10.32 8.86 -10.66
CA LEU A 105 11.29 8.47 -11.69
C LEU A 105 11.21 9.34 -12.94
N GLU A 106 12.28 9.38 -13.73
CA GLU A 106 12.37 10.22 -14.94
C GLU A 106 11.80 9.54 -16.18
N THR A 107 11.86 8.21 -16.25
CA THR A 107 11.47 7.44 -17.44
C THR A 107 10.63 6.21 -17.09
N ILE A 108 9.77 5.80 -18.02
CA ILE A 108 8.97 4.59 -17.87
C ILE A 108 9.82 3.31 -17.78
N HIS A 109 11.04 3.33 -18.32
CA HIS A 109 11.98 2.22 -18.22
C HIS A 109 12.45 2.02 -16.77
N GLN A 110 12.71 3.11 -16.04
CA GLN A 110 13.03 3.04 -14.62
C GLN A 110 11.83 2.50 -13.82
N THR A 111 10.61 2.96 -14.12
CA THR A 111 9.38 2.46 -13.49
C THR A 111 9.21 0.95 -13.70
N CYS A 112 9.48 0.46 -14.91
CA CYS A 112 9.41 -0.96 -15.24
C CYS A 112 10.45 -1.77 -14.45
N VAL A 113 11.68 -1.27 -14.32
CA VAL A 113 12.75 -1.90 -13.53
C VAL A 113 12.37 -1.94 -12.04
N GLU A 114 11.89 -0.83 -11.47
CA GLU A 114 11.48 -0.77 -10.07
C GLU A 114 10.33 -1.76 -9.78
N THR A 115 9.29 -1.74 -10.61
CA THR A 115 8.15 -2.65 -10.49
C THR A 115 8.57 -4.11 -10.60
N GLY A 116 9.39 -4.44 -11.62
CA GLY A 116 9.89 -5.80 -11.82
C GLY A 116 10.77 -6.28 -10.66
N SER A 117 11.63 -5.41 -10.11
CA SER A 117 12.48 -5.72 -8.96
C SER A 117 11.62 -6.02 -7.73
N HIS A 118 10.65 -5.16 -7.42
CA HIS A 118 9.73 -5.38 -6.30
C HIS A 118 8.93 -6.68 -6.45
N LEU A 119 8.37 -6.96 -7.64
CA LEU A 119 7.64 -8.21 -7.88
C LEU A 119 8.52 -9.44 -7.69
N ASN A 120 9.79 -9.38 -8.11
CA ASN A 120 10.75 -10.45 -7.92
C ASN A 120 11.07 -10.69 -6.44
N GLU A 121 11.37 -9.62 -5.69
CA GLU A 121 11.61 -9.68 -4.24
C GLU A 121 10.42 -10.28 -3.48
N VAL A 122 9.20 -9.82 -3.79
CA VAL A 122 7.95 -10.35 -3.21
C VAL A 122 7.78 -11.83 -3.56
N ALA A 123 8.02 -12.23 -4.80
CA ALA A 123 7.90 -13.63 -5.21
C ALA A 123 8.87 -14.55 -4.46
N GLN A 124 10.13 -14.13 -4.27
CA GLN A 124 11.11 -14.91 -3.51
C GLN A 124 10.64 -15.15 -2.08
N VAL A 125 10.25 -14.09 -1.36
CA VAL A 125 9.78 -14.19 0.03
C VAL A 125 8.47 -14.97 0.13
N ALA A 126 7.50 -14.68 -0.74
CA ALA A 126 6.19 -15.32 -0.72
C ALA A 126 6.28 -16.84 -0.96
N SER A 127 7.20 -17.29 -1.83
CA SER A 127 7.40 -18.71 -2.12
C SER A 127 7.83 -19.52 -0.90
N GLU A 128 8.70 -18.95 -0.05
CA GLU A 128 9.17 -19.54 1.22
C GLU A 128 8.01 -19.68 2.23
N LEU A 129 7.01 -18.78 2.14
CA LEU A 129 5.84 -18.75 3.02
C LEU A 129 4.62 -19.51 2.45
N GLN A 130 4.75 -20.17 1.29
CA GLN A 130 3.62 -20.79 0.58
C GLN A 130 2.48 -19.80 0.28
N LEU A 131 2.85 -18.58 -0.10
CA LEU A 131 1.96 -17.51 -0.54
C LEU A 131 2.14 -17.21 -2.03
N GLY A 132 1.07 -16.80 -2.68
CA GLY A 132 1.06 -16.21 -4.02
C GLY A 132 0.49 -14.79 -3.99
N PHE A 133 0.73 -14.03 -5.05
CA PHE A 133 0.15 -12.70 -5.25
C PHE A 133 -0.57 -12.60 -6.59
N LEU A 134 -1.76 -11.98 -6.57
CA LEU A 134 -2.64 -11.85 -7.72
C LEU A 134 -2.87 -10.37 -8.07
N GLY A 135 -2.55 -9.99 -9.31
CA GLY A 135 -2.87 -8.69 -9.89
C GLY A 135 -4.23 -8.71 -10.59
N MET A 136 -5.27 -8.23 -9.92
CA MET A 136 -6.62 -8.08 -10.47
C MET A 136 -7.32 -6.88 -9.84
N GLY A 137 -8.21 -6.20 -10.58
CA GLY A 137 -8.93 -5.05 -10.04
C GLY A 137 -9.93 -5.36 -8.93
N PHE A 138 -10.40 -6.62 -8.84
CA PHE A 138 -11.33 -7.07 -7.80
C PHE A 138 -11.04 -8.50 -7.36
N GLN A 139 -11.19 -8.80 -6.06
CA GLN A 139 -11.00 -10.13 -5.49
C GLN A 139 -12.03 -11.12 -6.07
N PRO A 140 -11.60 -12.12 -6.87
CA PRO A 140 -12.53 -12.94 -7.66
C PRO A 140 -13.23 -14.07 -6.89
N LYS A 141 -12.77 -14.43 -5.69
CA LYS A 141 -13.18 -15.68 -5.01
C LYS A 141 -13.93 -15.45 -3.69
N TRP A 142 -13.41 -14.58 -2.84
CA TRP A 142 -13.85 -14.50 -1.44
C TRP A 142 -14.91 -13.43 -1.20
N ALA A 143 -15.85 -13.72 -0.30
CA ALA A 143 -16.84 -12.76 0.11
C ALA A 143 -16.22 -11.67 0.99
N ARG A 144 -16.86 -10.50 1.07
CA ARG A 144 -16.42 -9.39 1.93
C ARG A 144 -16.20 -9.83 3.39
N ALA A 145 -17.01 -10.75 3.89
CA ALA A 145 -16.93 -11.27 5.26
C ALA A 145 -15.73 -12.18 5.51
N ASP A 146 -15.13 -12.75 4.45
CA ASP A 146 -13.95 -13.60 4.52
C ASP A 146 -12.63 -12.82 4.44
N MET A 147 -12.69 -11.51 4.14
CA MET A 147 -11.49 -10.68 4.01
C MET A 147 -10.96 -10.26 5.39
N PRO A 148 -9.64 -10.34 5.63
CA PRO A 148 -9.02 -9.88 6.87
C PRO A 148 -9.07 -8.36 6.95
N TRP A 149 -8.71 -7.82 8.12
CA TRP A 149 -8.57 -6.39 8.34
C TRP A 149 -7.19 -6.10 8.91
N MET A 150 -6.46 -5.18 8.28
CA MET A 150 -5.15 -4.75 8.76
C MET A 150 -5.31 -3.89 10.03
N PRO A 151 -4.39 -4.01 11.00
CA PRO A 151 -4.52 -3.39 12.32
C PRO A 151 -4.16 -1.89 12.32
N LYS A 152 -4.66 -1.09 11.36
CA LYS A 152 -4.45 0.37 11.31
C LYS A 152 -5.68 1.11 11.85
N GLY A 153 -5.48 2.01 12.83
CA GLY A 153 -6.58 2.75 13.47
C GLY A 153 -7.48 3.51 12.49
N ARG A 154 -6.90 4.10 11.43
CA ARG A 154 -7.65 4.79 10.37
C ARG A 154 -8.74 3.93 9.71
N TYR A 155 -8.49 2.63 9.57
CA TYR A 155 -9.44 1.71 8.93
C TYR A 155 -10.65 1.41 9.79
N GLN A 156 -10.54 1.48 11.12
CA GLN A 156 -11.69 1.31 12.02
C GLN A 156 -12.72 2.43 11.82
N ILE A 157 -12.25 3.67 11.67
CA ILE A 157 -13.09 4.84 11.41
C ILE A 157 -13.79 4.67 10.05
N MET A 158 -13.01 4.41 9.00
CA MET A 158 -13.55 4.25 7.64
C MET A 158 -14.53 3.09 7.53
N LYS A 159 -14.22 1.93 8.13
CA LYS A 159 -15.10 0.74 8.16
C LYS A 159 -16.46 1.05 8.77
N SER A 160 -16.49 1.87 9.81
CA SER A 160 -17.73 2.29 10.50
C SER A 160 -18.50 3.36 9.72
N TYR A 161 -17.80 4.17 8.91
CA TYR A 161 -18.39 5.28 8.18
C TYR A 161 -18.94 4.89 6.81
N MET A 162 -18.23 4.05 6.04
CA MET A 162 -18.60 3.69 4.67
C MET A 162 -20.06 3.23 4.50
N PRO A 163 -20.64 2.39 5.39
CA PRO A 163 -22.05 2.01 5.28
C PRO A 163 -23.06 3.15 5.38
N LYS A 164 -22.66 4.30 5.95
CA LYS A 164 -23.52 5.47 6.12
C LYS A 164 -23.67 6.29 4.84
N VAL A 165 -22.75 6.12 3.89
CA VAL A 165 -22.66 6.92 2.66
C VAL A 165 -22.76 6.09 1.37
N GLY A 166 -22.81 4.76 1.48
CA GLY A 166 -23.01 3.87 0.34
C GLY A 166 -22.89 2.38 0.70
N SER A 167 -23.20 1.51 -0.25
CA SER A 167 -23.20 0.05 -0.06
C SER A 167 -21.89 -0.64 -0.44
N LEU A 168 -21.06 0.00 -1.27
CA LEU A 168 -19.86 -0.59 -1.87
C LEU A 168 -18.54 -0.08 -1.29
N GLY A 169 -18.57 0.91 -0.38
CA GLY A 169 -17.33 1.47 0.20
C GLY A 169 -16.47 0.42 0.92
N LEU A 170 -17.09 -0.55 1.59
CA LEU A 170 -16.36 -1.66 2.21
C LEU A 170 -15.77 -2.64 1.19
N ASP A 171 -16.39 -2.79 0.00
CA ASP A 171 -15.81 -3.61 -1.07
C ASP A 171 -14.62 -2.93 -1.72
N MET A 172 -14.70 -1.62 -1.96
CA MET A 172 -13.54 -0.85 -2.39
C MET A 172 -12.38 -1.03 -1.38
N MET A 173 -12.66 -0.87 -0.09
CA MET A 173 -11.60 -1.02 0.92
C MET A 173 -10.98 -2.43 0.97
N THR A 174 -11.79 -3.49 0.82
CA THR A 174 -11.35 -4.85 1.15
C THR A 174 -11.15 -5.77 -0.05
N ARG A 175 -11.66 -5.41 -1.23
CA ARG A 175 -11.75 -6.31 -2.37
C ARG A 175 -11.34 -5.68 -3.69
N THR A 176 -10.79 -4.47 -3.72
CA THR A 176 -10.18 -3.90 -4.94
C THR A 176 -8.67 -3.80 -4.83
N CYS A 177 -8.02 -3.81 -5.99
CA CYS A 177 -6.66 -3.34 -6.18
C CYS A 177 -6.62 -2.33 -7.35
N THR A 178 -5.65 -1.42 -7.35
CA THR A 178 -5.41 -0.49 -8.46
C THR A 178 -3.98 -0.53 -9.00
N THR A 179 -3.79 0.11 -10.15
CA THR A 179 -2.50 0.58 -10.62
C THR A 179 -2.67 2.04 -11.01
N GLN A 180 -1.89 2.93 -10.39
CA GLN A 180 -2.02 4.38 -10.49
C GLN A 180 -0.70 4.99 -10.93
N VAL A 181 -0.78 6.11 -11.66
CA VAL A 181 0.37 6.96 -11.97
C VAL A 181 0.17 8.34 -11.34
N ASN A 182 1.24 8.84 -10.73
CA ASN A 182 1.35 10.19 -10.16
C ASN A 182 2.22 11.04 -11.11
N LEU A 183 1.73 12.21 -11.51
CA LEU A 183 2.35 13.14 -12.47
C LEU A 183 2.47 14.56 -11.91
#